data_AF-A0A843RP16-F1
#
_entry.id   AF-A0A843RP16-F1
#
_cell.length_a   1.000
_cell.length_b   1.000
_cell.length_c   1.000
_cell.angle_alpha   90.00
_cell.angle_beta   90.00
_cell.angle_gamma   90.00
#
_symmetry.space_group_name_H-M   'P 1'
#
loop_
_entity.id
_entity.type
_entity.pdbx_description
1 polymer ?
#
loop_
_entity_poly.entity_id
_entity_poly.type
_entity_poly.pdbx_seq_one_letter_code
_entity_poly.pdbx_strand_id
1 'polypeptide(L)'
;TTTGPLGQGIATAVGMALAERMLNARFGKGLVDHYTYVVAGDGCLMEGISHEAADLAGHLGLGHLIVLWDDNRISIDGSTCLSTSTEQLTRFRAYGWHVQSVDGHSPTAITDAIRRAKSTSRPSFIACKTIIGYGAPNKQGTEAVHGAPLGKDEIAAARERLGWTFPPFVVPEHVKTAWRSAGQRGCATRRAWESRLAVSPQQQAFLDAMSGRVPDQVFERLRAHKRATAATAATAPKVATRRASEMALEVINGATEQTIGGSADLTHSNLTLTPGMVPVQRGSFNGRYIHYGIREHG
;
A
#
# COMPACT_ATOMS: atom_id res chain seq x y z
N THR A 1 -6.92 6.20 -1.34
CA THR A 1 -6.69 5.47 -0.07
C THR A 1 -7.27 6.30 1.05
N THR A 2 -7.88 5.65 2.03
CA THR A 2 -8.57 6.30 3.18
C THR A 2 -8.39 5.32 4.36
N THR A 3 -7.27 5.21 5.08
CA THR A 3 -6.79 6.02 6.24
C THR A 3 -7.87 6.62 7.15
N GLY A 4 -7.52 6.85 8.41
CA GLY A 4 -8.48 7.11 9.48
C GLY A 4 -8.57 5.88 10.36
N PRO A 5 -9.32 4.83 9.96
CA PRO A 5 -9.26 3.52 10.62
C PRO A 5 -7.82 3.00 10.59
N LEU A 6 -7.27 2.73 11.76
CA LEU A 6 -5.86 2.38 11.95
C LEU A 6 -5.56 1.01 11.30
N GLY A 7 -4.32 0.80 10.87
CA GLY A 7 -3.88 -0.43 10.21
C GLY A 7 -4.25 -0.55 8.72
N GLN A 8 -5.44 -0.08 8.31
CA GLN A 8 -5.93 -0.15 6.92
C GLN A 8 -4.98 0.51 5.90
N GLY A 9 -4.28 1.57 6.30
CA GLY A 9 -3.31 2.25 5.44
C GLY A 9 -2.13 1.35 5.05
N ILE A 10 -1.67 0.49 5.97
CA ILE A 10 -0.59 -0.47 5.69
C ILE A 10 -1.11 -1.55 4.75
N ALA A 11 -2.27 -2.15 5.03
CA ALA A 11 -2.87 -3.18 4.18
C ALA A 11 -3.13 -2.69 2.76
N THR A 12 -3.72 -1.51 2.61
CA THR A 12 -3.95 -0.88 1.31
C THR A 12 -2.62 -0.68 0.55
N ALA A 13 -1.56 -0.26 1.24
CA ALA A 13 -0.26 -0.04 0.62
C ALA A 13 0.41 -1.35 0.17
N VAL A 14 0.17 -2.47 0.87
CA VAL A 14 0.58 -3.81 0.40
C VAL A 14 -0.09 -4.13 -0.93
N GLY A 15 -1.39 -3.87 -1.06
CA GLY A 15 -2.12 -4.00 -2.33
C GLY A 15 -1.55 -3.10 -3.44
N MET A 16 -1.21 -1.85 -3.14
CA MET A 16 -0.59 -0.93 -4.11
C MET A 16 0.79 -1.43 -4.58
N ALA A 17 1.64 -1.89 -3.66
CA ALA A 17 2.96 -2.41 -3.98
C ALA A 17 2.87 -3.73 -4.78
N LEU A 18 1.90 -4.59 -4.46
CA LEU A 18 1.61 -5.79 -5.23
C LEU A 18 1.15 -5.45 -6.65
N ALA A 19 0.23 -4.50 -6.81
CA ALA A 19 -0.22 -4.05 -8.12
C ALA A 19 0.94 -3.49 -8.96
N GLU A 20 1.83 -2.72 -8.35
CA GLU A 20 3.04 -2.22 -9.01
C GLU A 20 3.94 -3.36 -9.51
N ARG A 21 4.17 -4.40 -8.70
CA ARG A 21 4.95 -5.58 -9.12
C ARG A 21 4.28 -6.37 -10.23
N MET A 22 2.96 -6.55 -10.18
CA MET A 22 2.20 -7.25 -11.22
C MET A 22 2.21 -6.47 -12.55
N LEU A 23 2.01 -5.15 -12.49
CA LEU A 23 2.06 -4.29 -13.67
C LEU A 23 3.48 -4.18 -14.23
N ASN A 24 4.51 -4.13 -13.39
CA ASN A 24 5.91 -4.17 -13.81
C ASN A 24 6.25 -5.49 -14.52
N ALA A 25 5.76 -6.62 -14.02
CA ALA A 25 5.96 -7.90 -14.69
C ALA A 25 5.27 -7.99 -16.06
N ARG A 26 4.11 -7.32 -16.23
CA ARG A 26 3.34 -7.31 -17.49
C ARG A 26 3.87 -6.29 -18.51
N PHE A 27 4.22 -5.09 -18.06
CA PHE A 27 4.52 -3.93 -18.91
C PHE A 27 5.99 -3.49 -18.89
N GLY A 28 6.79 -4.09 -18.03
CA GLY A 28 8.22 -3.82 -17.89
C GLY A 28 8.55 -2.57 -17.07
N LYS A 29 9.81 -2.52 -16.63
CA LYS A 29 10.38 -1.45 -15.79
C LYS A 29 10.37 -0.07 -16.46
N GLY A 30 10.36 -0.01 -17.79
CA GLY A 30 10.30 1.26 -18.52
C GLY A 30 9.00 2.04 -18.27
N LEU A 31 7.89 1.32 -18.06
CA LEU A 31 6.55 1.88 -17.88
C LEU A 31 6.07 1.86 -16.43
N VAL A 32 6.48 0.87 -15.64
CA VAL A 32 6.05 0.74 -14.24
C VAL A 32 7.27 0.47 -13.38
N ASP A 33 7.71 1.48 -12.63
CA ASP A 33 8.83 1.36 -11.68
C ASP A 33 8.68 2.47 -10.63
N HIS A 34 7.92 2.17 -9.58
CA HIS A 34 7.69 3.14 -8.52
C HIS A 34 7.60 2.48 -7.15
N TYR A 35 7.88 3.29 -6.12
CA TYR A 35 7.82 2.88 -4.72
C TYR A 35 6.47 3.26 -4.11
N THR A 36 6.04 2.47 -3.14
CA THR A 36 4.93 2.76 -2.24
C THR A 36 5.50 3.11 -0.87
N TYR A 37 5.18 4.31 -0.36
CA TYR A 37 5.59 4.76 0.96
C TYR A 37 4.40 4.83 1.91
N VAL A 38 4.61 4.44 3.15
CA VAL A 38 3.62 4.54 4.23
C VAL A 38 4.23 5.26 5.41
N VAL A 39 3.48 6.17 6.03
CA VAL A 39 3.77 6.65 7.37
C VAL A 39 2.74 6.04 8.31
N ALA A 40 3.20 5.38 9.37
CA ALA A 40 2.36 4.70 10.34
C ALA A 40 2.74 5.12 11.76
N GLY A 41 1.77 5.14 12.68
CA GLY A 41 2.02 5.29 14.11
C GLY A 41 1.78 3.99 14.86
N ASP A 42 1.96 4.02 16.18
CA ASP A 42 1.79 2.85 17.06
C ASP A 42 0.42 2.19 16.93
N GLY A 43 -0.66 2.98 16.87
CA GLY A 43 -2.01 2.47 16.74
C GLY A 43 -2.20 1.61 15.48
N CYS A 44 -1.57 1.97 14.36
CA CYS A 44 -1.61 1.14 13.16
C CYS A 44 -0.94 -0.23 13.35
N LEU A 45 0.10 -0.30 14.19
CA LEU A 45 0.87 -1.52 14.41
C LEU A 45 0.25 -2.44 15.47
N MET A 46 -0.68 -1.94 16.28
CA MET A 46 -1.46 -2.74 17.22
C MET A 46 -2.64 -3.44 16.56
N GLU A 47 -3.13 -2.91 15.44
CA GLU A 47 -4.25 -3.50 14.69
C GLU A 47 -3.85 -4.81 13.99
N GLY A 48 -4.70 -5.84 14.13
CA GLY A 48 -4.46 -7.17 13.58
C GLY A 48 -4.27 -7.20 12.06
N ILE A 49 -5.02 -6.36 11.34
CA ILE A 49 -4.90 -6.20 9.89
C ILE A 49 -3.48 -5.83 9.44
N SER A 50 -2.73 -5.08 10.27
CA SER A 50 -1.34 -4.73 9.95
C SER A 50 -0.41 -5.94 10.00
N HIS A 51 -0.68 -6.91 10.89
CA HIS A 51 0.04 -8.17 10.94
C HIS A 51 -0.24 -8.99 9.69
N GLU A 52 -1.52 -9.19 9.35
CA GLU A 52 -1.93 -9.97 8.18
C GLU A 52 -1.25 -9.46 6.92
N ALA A 53 -1.38 -8.16 6.65
CA ALA A 53 -0.82 -7.56 5.45
C ALA A 53 0.73 -7.53 5.46
N ALA A 54 1.36 -7.23 6.60
CA ALA A 54 2.82 -7.20 6.68
C ALA A 54 3.43 -8.59 6.46
N ASP A 55 2.80 -9.63 7.00
CA ASP A 55 3.23 -11.01 6.80
C ASP A 55 3.12 -11.41 5.32
N LEU A 56 1.99 -11.10 4.65
CA LEU A 56 1.83 -11.34 3.21
C LEU A 56 2.85 -10.56 2.36
N ALA A 57 3.10 -9.29 2.68
CA ALA A 57 4.08 -8.47 1.95
C ALA A 57 5.51 -9.01 2.07
N GLY A 58 5.85 -9.52 3.25
CA GLY A 58 7.12 -10.18 3.51
C GLY A 58 7.25 -11.51 2.76
N HIS A 59 6.21 -12.33 2.78
CA HIS A 59 6.11 -13.58 2.01
C HIS A 59 6.31 -13.34 0.50
N LEU A 60 5.63 -12.33 -0.06
CA LEU A 60 5.73 -11.97 -1.47
C LEU A 60 7.04 -11.23 -1.82
N GLY A 61 7.77 -10.69 -0.84
CA GLY A 61 9.01 -9.96 -1.07
C GLY A 61 8.79 -8.64 -1.82
N LEU A 62 7.84 -7.82 -1.36
CA LEU A 62 7.50 -6.54 -2.00
C LEU A 62 8.56 -5.44 -1.75
N GLY A 63 9.72 -5.54 -2.40
CA GLY A 63 10.86 -4.62 -2.21
C GLY A 63 10.61 -3.13 -2.50
N HIS A 64 9.52 -2.79 -3.18
CA HIS A 64 9.13 -1.39 -3.44
C HIS A 64 8.21 -0.80 -2.36
N LEU A 65 7.90 -1.56 -1.30
CA LEU A 65 7.14 -1.10 -0.14
C LEU A 65 8.08 -0.62 0.97
N ILE A 66 7.92 0.64 1.39
CA ILE A 66 8.70 1.25 2.48
C ILE A 66 7.74 1.85 3.50
N VAL A 67 7.76 1.33 4.72
CA VAL A 67 7.00 1.84 5.87
C VAL A 67 7.94 2.63 6.77
N LEU A 68 7.59 3.89 7.03
CA LEU A 68 8.18 4.73 8.06
C LEU A 68 7.24 4.71 9.26
N TRP A 69 7.69 4.11 10.36
CA TRP A 69 6.96 4.13 11.61
C TRP A 69 7.43 5.33 12.43
N ASP A 70 6.51 6.20 12.80
CA ASP A 70 6.69 7.22 13.81
C ASP A 70 6.73 6.56 15.20
N ASP A 71 7.93 6.14 15.63
CA ASP A 71 8.20 5.51 16.93
C ASP A 71 8.32 6.62 17.98
N ASN A 72 7.17 7.19 18.38
CA ASN A 72 7.06 8.28 19.35
C ASN A 72 6.69 7.80 20.77
N ARG A 73 6.36 6.51 20.91
CA ARG A 73 6.02 5.81 22.17
C ARG A 73 4.75 6.29 22.88
N ILE A 74 3.90 7.06 22.22
CA ILE A 74 2.65 7.61 22.77
C ILE A 74 1.43 7.16 21.93
N SER A 75 0.40 6.69 22.62
CA SER A 75 -0.95 6.48 22.09
C SER A 75 -1.93 7.50 22.71
N ILE A 76 -3.22 7.37 22.43
CA ILE A 76 -4.25 8.27 22.99
C ILE A 76 -4.26 8.25 24.52
N ASP A 77 -4.11 7.07 25.13
CA ASP A 77 -4.21 6.89 26.59
C ASP A 77 -2.88 7.18 27.32
N GLY A 78 -1.83 7.58 26.62
CA GLY A 78 -0.52 7.85 27.21
C GLY A 78 0.59 7.01 26.61
N SER A 79 1.53 6.58 27.45
CA SER A 79 2.64 5.73 27.02
C SER A 79 2.14 4.42 26.40
N THR A 80 2.72 4.04 25.26
CA THR A 80 2.48 2.73 24.62
C THR A 80 2.76 1.54 25.54
N CYS A 81 3.62 1.70 26.55
CA CYS A 81 3.89 0.65 27.55
C CYS A 81 2.66 0.28 28.40
N LEU A 82 1.60 1.07 28.40
CA LEU A 82 0.35 0.76 29.09
C LEU A 82 -0.40 -0.43 28.46
N SER A 83 -0.25 -0.66 27.16
CA SER A 83 -1.07 -1.62 26.41
C SER A 83 -0.30 -2.51 25.44
N THR A 84 1.00 -2.28 25.22
CA THR A 84 1.81 -3.16 24.39
C THR A 84 3.25 -3.32 24.90
N SER A 85 3.79 -4.52 24.70
CA SER A 85 5.21 -4.84 24.91
C SER A 85 5.82 -5.48 23.66
N THR A 86 5.17 -5.31 22.49
CA THR A 86 5.59 -5.94 21.25
C THR A 86 6.87 -5.30 20.72
N GLU A 87 7.91 -6.10 20.54
CA GLU A 87 9.15 -5.71 19.88
C GLU A 87 8.93 -5.58 18.36
N GLN A 88 8.42 -4.43 17.91
CA GLN A 88 7.98 -4.20 16.53
C GLN A 88 9.07 -4.50 15.49
N LEU A 89 10.31 -4.08 15.74
CA LEU A 89 11.44 -4.38 14.84
C LEU A 89 11.66 -5.90 14.69
N THR A 90 11.55 -6.65 15.78
CA THR A 90 11.69 -8.10 15.77
C THR A 90 10.51 -8.76 15.06
N ARG A 91 9.29 -8.29 15.29
CA ARG A 91 8.09 -8.75 14.60
C ARG A 91 8.19 -8.59 13.08
N PHE A 92 8.59 -7.42 12.60
CA PHE A 92 8.80 -7.19 11.16
C PHE A 92 9.98 -7.99 10.58
N ARG A 93 11.06 -8.21 11.34
CA ARG A 93 12.13 -9.15 10.92
C ARG A 93 11.58 -10.55 10.70
N ALA A 94 10.71 -11.04 11.60
CA ALA A 94 10.11 -12.36 11.51
C ALA A 94 9.23 -12.52 10.26
N TYR A 95 8.51 -11.47 9.84
CA TYR A 95 7.79 -11.46 8.56
C TYR A 95 8.70 -11.44 7.34
N GLY A 96 10.02 -11.30 7.48
CA GLY A 96 10.94 -11.21 6.35
C GLY A 96 11.17 -9.80 5.81
N TRP A 97 10.97 -8.75 6.63
CA TRP A 97 11.23 -7.36 6.24
C TRP A 97 12.66 -6.91 6.54
N HIS A 98 13.21 -6.04 5.69
CA HIS A 98 14.41 -5.29 6.03
C HIS A 98 14.03 -4.23 7.08
N VAL A 99 14.70 -4.22 8.23
CA VAL A 99 14.35 -3.32 9.34
C VAL A 99 15.50 -2.39 9.70
N GLN A 100 15.16 -1.16 10.06
CA GLN A 100 16.11 -0.13 10.49
C GLN A 100 15.51 0.68 11.65
N SER A 101 16.37 1.31 12.44
CA SER A 101 15.97 2.36 13.39
C SER A 101 16.89 3.56 13.23
N VAL A 102 16.31 4.76 13.21
CA VAL A 102 17.03 6.02 13.03
C VAL A 102 16.45 7.11 13.94
N ASP A 103 17.24 8.17 14.14
CA ASP A 103 16.73 9.41 14.69
C ASP A 103 15.75 10.07 13.70
N GLY A 104 14.47 10.14 14.08
CA GLY A 104 13.41 10.71 13.28
C GLY A 104 13.41 12.24 13.25
N HIS A 105 14.26 12.90 14.04
CA HIS A 105 14.50 14.35 13.96
C HIS A 105 15.71 14.73 13.10
N SER A 106 16.40 13.74 12.51
CA SER A 106 17.55 13.94 11.62
C SER A 106 17.17 13.68 10.15
N PRO A 107 17.02 14.73 9.30
CA PRO A 107 16.69 14.56 7.88
C PRO A 107 17.72 13.71 7.11
N THR A 108 19.00 13.79 7.50
CA THR A 108 20.07 12.99 6.89
C THR A 108 19.92 11.51 7.24
N ALA A 109 19.64 11.19 8.52
CA ALA A 109 19.46 9.80 8.94
C ALA A 109 18.27 9.13 8.24
N ILE A 110 17.16 9.86 8.09
CA ILE A 110 15.98 9.39 7.34
C ILE A 110 16.33 9.18 5.86
N THR A 111 17.01 10.14 5.24
CA THR A 111 17.41 10.07 3.82
C THR A 111 18.29 8.84 3.55
N ASP A 112 19.28 8.59 4.42
CA ASP A 112 20.17 7.45 4.28
C ASP A 112 19.45 6.12 4.52
N ALA A 113 18.51 6.08 5.46
CA ALA A 113 17.68 4.89 5.70
C ALA A 113 16.78 4.57 4.50
N ILE A 114 16.17 5.58 3.87
CA ILE A 114 15.39 5.40 2.64
C ILE A 114 16.31 4.91 1.52
N ARG A 115 17.54 5.43 1.40
CA ARG A 115 18.50 4.95 0.37
C ARG A 115 18.84 3.47 0.56
N ARG A 116 19.09 3.02 1.79
CA ARG A 116 19.30 1.59 2.12
C ARG A 116 18.05 0.74 1.90
N ALA A 117 16.87 1.28 2.20
CA ALA A 117 15.59 0.60 1.94
C ALA A 117 15.36 0.37 0.45
N LYS A 118 15.82 1.27 -0.42
CA LYS A 118 15.72 1.11 -1.88
C LYS A 118 16.70 0.10 -2.48
N SER A 119 17.77 -0.27 -1.76
CA SER A 119 18.79 -1.20 -2.26
C SER A 119 18.51 -2.67 -1.92
N THR A 120 17.39 -2.97 -1.26
CA THR A 120 16.99 -4.33 -0.89
C THR A 120 15.82 -4.83 -1.74
N SER A 121 15.71 -6.15 -1.90
CA SER A 121 14.55 -6.80 -2.53
C SER A 121 13.42 -7.14 -1.54
N ARG A 122 13.63 -6.87 -0.24
CA ARG A 122 12.63 -7.08 0.82
C ARG A 122 11.83 -5.79 1.07
N PRO A 123 10.55 -5.87 1.46
CA PRO A 123 9.85 -4.70 1.98
C PRO A 123 10.61 -4.14 3.19
N SER A 124 10.60 -2.82 3.36
CA SER A 124 11.40 -2.14 4.37
C SER A 124 10.57 -1.46 5.45
N PHE A 125 10.95 -1.64 6.71
CA PHE A 125 10.33 -1.02 7.88
C PHE A 125 11.38 -0.18 8.63
N ILE A 126 11.15 1.13 8.73
CA ILE A 126 12.07 2.09 9.31
C ILE A 126 11.41 2.69 10.54
N ALA A 127 11.91 2.34 11.74
CA ALA A 127 11.51 2.99 12.99
C ALA A 127 12.20 4.36 13.09
N CYS A 128 11.45 5.42 12.85
CA CYS A 128 11.87 6.80 13.04
C CYS A 128 11.57 7.18 14.49
N LYS A 129 12.58 7.24 15.35
CA LYS A 129 12.39 7.64 16.75
C LYS A 129 12.10 9.14 16.81
N THR A 130 10.92 9.53 17.29
CA THR A 130 10.54 10.95 17.38
C THR A 130 10.05 11.30 18.79
N ILE A 131 9.63 12.54 18.96
CA ILE A 131 8.97 13.05 20.17
C ILE A 131 7.67 13.65 19.69
N ILE A 132 6.53 13.12 20.14
CA ILE A 132 5.22 13.66 19.78
C ILE A 132 5.12 15.13 20.23
N GLY A 133 4.61 16.02 19.37
CA GLY A 133 4.52 17.45 19.66
C GLY A 133 5.87 18.16 19.88
N TYR A 134 6.97 17.62 19.33
CA TYR A 134 8.31 18.22 19.43
C TYR A 134 8.28 19.75 19.25
N GLY A 135 8.87 20.46 20.20
CA GLY A 135 8.92 21.92 20.22
C GLY A 135 7.86 22.58 21.10
N ALA A 136 6.82 21.86 21.55
CA ALA A 136 5.90 22.35 22.58
C ALA A 136 6.51 22.12 23.98
N PRO A 137 7.13 23.13 24.61
CA PRO A 137 8.01 22.92 25.77
C PRO A 137 7.34 22.26 26.97
N ASN A 138 6.03 22.47 27.17
CA ASN A 138 5.31 21.95 28.34
C ASN A 138 4.47 20.71 28.02
N LYS A 139 4.31 20.35 26.74
CA LYS A 139 3.43 19.23 26.34
C LYS A 139 4.09 18.17 25.46
N GLN A 140 5.25 18.44 24.86
CA GLN A 140 5.93 17.45 24.00
C GLN A 140 6.19 16.13 24.75
N GLY A 141 6.09 15.01 24.05
CA GLY A 141 6.31 13.68 24.63
C GLY A 141 5.14 13.15 25.47
N THR A 142 3.97 13.78 25.42
CA THR A 142 2.78 13.36 26.17
C THR A 142 1.58 13.16 25.25
N GLU A 143 0.57 12.41 25.68
CA GLU A 143 -0.69 12.21 24.98
C GLU A 143 -1.51 13.50 24.83
N ALA A 144 -1.25 14.52 25.66
CA ALA A 144 -1.97 15.78 25.65
C ALA A 144 -1.87 16.56 24.32
N VAL A 145 -0.89 16.23 23.45
CA VAL A 145 -0.74 16.83 22.12
C VAL A 145 -1.31 15.98 20.98
N HIS A 146 -1.85 14.79 21.28
CA HIS A 146 -2.30 13.84 20.25
C HIS A 146 -3.57 14.32 19.53
N GLY A 147 -4.62 14.64 20.30
CA GLY A 147 -5.97 14.83 19.77
C GLY A 147 -6.56 16.23 19.97
N ALA A 148 -5.81 17.16 20.55
CA ALA A 148 -6.33 18.48 20.92
C ALA A 148 -5.41 19.62 20.47
N PRO A 149 -5.95 20.81 20.15
CA PRO A 149 -5.14 22.00 19.94
C PRO A 149 -4.24 22.29 21.14
N LEU A 150 -3.01 22.76 20.87
CA LEU A 150 -2.04 23.07 21.94
C LEU A 150 -2.53 24.16 22.91
N GLY A 151 -3.34 25.10 22.43
CA GLY A 151 -3.77 26.30 23.17
C GLY A 151 -2.85 27.49 22.92
N LYS A 152 -3.36 28.71 23.12
CA LYS A 152 -2.67 29.96 22.75
C LYS A 152 -1.30 30.10 23.42
N ASP A 153 -1.22 29.82 24.72
CA ASP A 153 0.00 30.01 25.51
C ASP A 153 1.08 29.01 25.09
N GLU A 154 0.70 27.74 24.90
CA GLU A 154 1.63 26.71 24.45
C GLU A 154 2.11 26.95 23.01
N ILE A 155 1.23 27.47 22.13
CA ILE A 155 1.63 27.88 20.77
C ILE A 155 2.68 29.01 20.85
N ALA A 156 2.50 30.00 21.72
CA ALA A 156 3.46 31.10 21.89
C ALA A 156 4.82 30.57 22.38
N ALA A 157 4.81 29.71 23.40
CA ALA A 157 6.03 29.11 23.95
C ALA A 157 6.75 28.20 22.93
N ALA A 158 6.00 27.42 22.15
CA ALA A 158 6.58 26.59 21.09
C ALA A 158 7.25 27.42 20.00
N ARG A 159 6.62 28.54 19.62
CA ARG A 159 7.18 29.47 18.62
C ARG A 159 8.46 30.12 19.12
N GLU A 160 8.51 30.55 20.38
CA GLU A 160 9.73 31.07 20.99
C GLU A 160 10.86 30.02 20.98
N ARG A 161 10.56 28.81 21.47
CA ARG A 161 11.51 27.69 21.51
C ARG A 161 12.07 27.32 20.13
N LEU A 162 11.23 27.33 19.10
CA LEU A 162 11.61 26.99 17.73
C LEU A 162 12.18 28.18 16.94
N GLY A 163 12.29 29.36 17.55
CA GLY A 163 12.73 30.58 16.86
C GLY A 163 11.78 31.02 15.74
N TRP A 164 10.50 30.67 15.83
CA TRP A 164 9.50 30.93 14.78
C TRP A 164 8.80 32.30 14.98
N THR A 165 9.25 33.29 14.21
CA THR A 165 8.77 34.68 14.32
C THR A 165 7.62 35.03 13.35
N PHE A 166 7.32 34.18 12.36
CA PHE A 166 6.33 34.48 11.32
C PHE A 166 4.87 34.32 11.79
N PRO A 167 3.93 35.22 11.43
CA PRO A 167 2.53 35.15 11.89
C PRO A 167 1.83 33.82 11.54
N PRO A 168 0.67 33.51 12.16
CA PRO A 168 -0.14 32.35 11.81
C PRO A 168 -0.41 32.28 10.30
N PHE A 169 -0.26 31.09 9.73
CA PHE A 169 -0.48 30.80 8.31
C PHE A 169 0.40 31.58 7.32
N VAL A 170 1.50 32.19 7.79
CA VAL A 170 2.53 32.78 6.92
C VAL A 170 3.63 31.76 6.68
N VAL A 171 3.82 31.37 5.42
CA VAL A 171 4.94 30.52 4.98
C VAL A 171 6.08 31.41 4.48
N PRO A 172 7.28 31.38 5.09
CA PRO A 172 8.42 32.16 4.64
C PRO A 172 8.78 31.86 3.19
N GLU A 173 9.21 32.88 2.43
CA GLU A 173 9.43 32.72 0.99
C GLU A 173 10.54 31.70 0.67
N HIS A 174 11.57 31.58 1.52
CA HIS A 174 12.61 30.56 1.34
C HIS A 174 12.06 29.13 1.47
N VAL A 175 11.15 28.88 2.42
CA VAL A 175 10.46 27.58 2.57
C VAL A 175 9.59 27.32 1.34
N LYS A 176 8.77 28.29 0.95
CA LYS A 176 7.88 28.19 -0.22
C LYS A 176 8.66 27.89 -1.51
N THR A 177 9.79 28.56 -1.70
CA THR A 177 10.69 28.38 -2.85
C THR A 177 11.29 26.97 -2.85
N ALA A 178 11.79 26.49 -1.71
CA ALA A 178 12.35 25.15 -1.58
C ALA A 178 11.30 24.07 -1.95
N TRP A 179 10.07 24.19 -1.45
CA TRP A 179 8.98 23.25 -1.76
C TRP A 179 8.55 23.29 -3.24
N ARG A 180 8.45 24.48 -3.83
CA ARG A 180 8.14 24.64 -5.26
C ARG A 180 9.22 24.03 -6.16
N SER A 181 10.49 24.26 -5.83
CA SER A 181 11.62 23.65 -6.54
C SER A 181 11.56 22.12 -6.44
N ALA A 182 11.27 21.57 -5.25
CA ALA A 182 11.12 20.14 -5.05
C ALA A 182 10.00 19.53 -5.90
N GLY A 183 8.86 20.22 -6.03
CA GLY A 183 7.73 19.79 -6.87
C GLY A 183 8.03 19.80 -8.38
N GLN A 184 8.86 20.75 -8.84
CA GLN A 184 9.24 20.85 -10.25
C GLN A 184 10.18 19.72 -10.72
N ARG A 185 10.89 19.05 -9.81
CA ARG A 185 11.82 17.95 -10.15
C ARG A 185 11.15 16.81 -10.92
N GLY A 186 9.85 16.61 -10.75
CA GLY A 186 9.09 15.56 -11.43
C GLY A 186 8.85 15.82 -12.92
N CYS A 187 8.97 17.06 -13.40
CA CYS A 187 8.58 17.42 -14.77
C CYS A 187 9.39 16.68 -15.84
N ALA A 188 10.73 16.65 -15.70
CA ALA A 188 11.59 15.96 -16.66
C ALA A 188 11.36 14.44 -16.63
N THR A 189 11.26 13.86 -15.44
CA THR A 189 10.97 12.41 -15.25
C THR A 189 9.63 12.03 -15.87
N ARG A 190 8.59 12.85 -15.67
CA ARG A 190 7.26 12.61 -16.25
C ARG A 190 7.29 12.67 -17.77
N ARG A 191 7.87 13.72 -18.36
CA ARG A 191 7.98 13.85 -19.83
C ARG A 191 8.76 12.68 -20.43
N ALA A 192 9.88 12.31 -19.81
CA ALA A 192 10.66 11.15 -20.25
C ALA A 192 9.86 9.85 -20.18
N TRP A 193 9.02 9.66 -19.15
CA TRP A 193 8.10 8.53 -19.06
C TRP A 193 7.02 8.56 -20.15
N GLU A 194 6.42 9.72 -20.41
CA GLU A 194 5.42 9.90 -21.47
C GLU A 194 6.00 9.57 -22.85
N SER A 195 7.23 10.02 -23.13
CA SER A 195 7.94 9.67 -24.36
C SER A 195 8.20 8.17 -24.48
N ARG A 196 8.57 7.49 -23.39
CA ARG A 196 8.73 6.01 -23.38
C ARG A 196 7.42 5.29 -23.63
N LEU A 197 6.32 5.76 -23.03
CA LEU A 197 4.99 5.19 -23.24
C LEU A 197 4.53 5.37 -24.70
N ALA A 198 4.75 6.56 -25.28
CA ALA A 198 4.30 6.90 -26.63
C ALA A 198 4.93 6.02 -27.74
N VAL A 199 6.11 5.45 -27.50
CA VAL A 199 6.80 4.56 -28.46
C VAL A 199 6.77 3.09 -28.04
N SER A 200 6.11 2.75 -26.93
CA SER A 200 6.06 1.37 -26.44
C SER A 200 5.14 0.51 -27.31
N PRO A 201 5.54 -0.71 -27.71
CA PRO A 201 4.64 -1.63 -28.40
C PRO A 201 3.45 -2.06 -27.51
N GLN A 202 3.55 -1.86 -26.20
CA GLN A 202 2.49 -2.17 -25.23
C GLN A 202 1.65 -0.94 -24.86
N GLN A 203 1.80 0.21 -25.54
CA GLN A 203 1.12 1.46 -25.19
C GLN A 203 -0.39 1.28 -25.02
N GLN A 204 -1.07 0.72 -26.03
CA GLN A 204 -2.53 0.57 -26.00
C GLN A 204 -2.96 -0.38 -24.87
N ALA A 205 -2.31 -1.52 -24.73
CA ALA A 205 -2.59 -2.48 -23.67
C ALA A 205 -2.38 -1.88 -22.27
N PHE A 206 -1.35 -1.05 -22.10
CA PHE A 206 -1.09 -0.32 -20.87
C PHE A 206 -2.19 0.70 -20.58
N LEU A 207 -2.59 1.50 -21.57
CA LEU A 207 -3.66 2.50 -21.43
C LEU A 207 -5.02 1.85 -21.13
N ASP A 208 -5.34 0.71 -21.77
CA ASP A 208 -6.56 -0.04 -21.49
C ASP A 208 -6.56 -0.57 -20.05
N ALA A 209 -5.42 -1.11 -19.57
CA ALA A 209 -5.29 -1.56 -18.19
C ALA A 209 -5.41 -0.40 -17.17
N MET A 210 -4.81 0.77 -17.46
CA MET A 210 -4.86 1.93 -16.55
C MET A 210 -6.22 2.63 -16.54
N SER A 211 -6.97 2.57 -17.65
CA SER A 211 -8.33 3.13 -17.71
C SER A 211 -9.38 2.23 -17.06
N GLY A 212 -9.05 0.98 -16.72
CA GLY A 212 -10.00 0.00 -16.23
C GLY A 212 -11.00 -0.47 -17.29
N ARG A 213 -10.64 -0.34 -18.58
CA ARG A 213 -11.51 -0.73 -19.69
C ARG A 213 -11.65 -2.25 -19.74
N VAL A 214 -12.86 -2.74 -19.47
CA VAL A 214 -13.21 -4.14 -19.67
C VAL A 214 -13.38 -4.43 -21.17
N PRO A 215 -12.69 -5.44 -21.75
CA PRO A 215 -12.84 -5.78 -23.16
C PRO A 215 -14.27 -6.22 -23.52
N ASP A 216 -14.79 -5.79 -24.67
CA ASP A 216 -16.14 -6.12 -25.14
C ASP A 216 -16.40 -7.63 -25.21
N GLN A 217 -15.35 -8.39 -25.53
CA GLN A 217 -15.37 -9.85 -25.56
C GLN A 217 -15.84 -10.48 -24.24
N VAL A 218 -15.54 -9.86 -23.09
CA VAL A 218 -16.02 -10.33 -21.78
C VAL A 218 -17.56 -10.33 -21.75
N PHE A 219 -18.17 -9.22 -22.17
CA PHE A 219 -19.62 -9.09 -22.20
C PHE A 219 -20.27 -9.98 -23.25
N GLU A 220 -19.64 -10.15 -24.42
CA GLU A 220 -20.11 -11.05 -25.46
C GLU A 220 -20.16 -12.51 -25.00
N ARG A 221 -19.07 -12.99 -24.39
CA ARG A 221 -19.00 -14.36 -23.88
C ARG A 221 -19.95 -14.57 -22.71
N LEU A 222 -20.11 -13.60 -21.81
CA LEU A 222 -21.12 -13.67 -20.75
C LEU A 222 -22.55 -13.73 -21.29
N ARG A 223 -22.89 -12.94 -22.32
CA ARG A 223 -24.21 -13.02 -22.98
C ARG A 223 -24.45 -14.37 -23.63
N ALA A 224 -23.45 -14.93 -24.30
CA ALA A 224 -23.52 -16.27 -24.89
C ALA A 224 -23.71 -17.35 -23.81
N HIS A 225 -22.92 -17.30 -22.72
CA HIS A 225 -23.06 -18.21 -21.58
C HIS A 225 -24.46 -18.13 -20.96
N LYS A 226 -24.97 -16.92 -20.72
CA LYS A 226 -26.33 -16.72 -20.20
C LYS A 226 -27.40 -17.35 -21.09
N ARG A 227 -27.31 -17.15 -22.41
CA ARG A 227 -28.26 -17.75 -23.37
C ARG A 227 -28.20 -19.27 -23.35
N ALA A 228 -27.00 -19.85 -23.33
CA ALA A 228 -26.82 -21.29 -23.28
C ALA A 228 -27.41 -21.88 -21.99
N THR A 229 -27.11 -21.29 -20.83
CA THR A 229 -27.65 -21.73 -19.53
C THR A 229 -29.18 -21.62 -19.48
N ALA A 230 -29.76 -20.54 -20.03
CA ALA A 230 -31.21 -20.38 -20.09
C ALA A 230 -31.88 -21.41 -21.00
N ALA A 231 -31.26 -21.72 -22.15
CA ALA A 231 -31.79 -22.70 -23.10
C ALA A 231 -31.87 -24.12 -22.52
N THR A 232 -30.97 -24.47 -21.59
CA THR A 232 -30.95 -25.79 -20.95
C THR A 232 -31.55 -25.80 -19.54
N ALA A 233 -32.15 -24.69 -19.06
CA ALA A 233 -32.52 -24.54 -17.65
C ALA A 233 -33.52 -25.61 -17.15
N ALA A 234 -34.40 -26.10 -18.02
CA ALA A 234 -35.40 -27.12 -17.67
C ALA A 234 -34.82 -28.55 -17.54
N THR A 235 -33.67 -28.82 -18.17
CA THR A 235 -33.08 -30.16 -18.27
C THR A 235 -31.68 -30.25 -17.65
N ALA A 236 -31.06 -29.11 -17.33
CA ALA A 236 -29.74 -29.05 -16.74
C ALA A 236 -29.74 -29.61 -15.29
N PRO A 237 -28.65 -30.26 -14.86
CA PRO A 237 -28.48 -30.68 -13.48
C PRO A 237 -28.58 -29.48 -12.51
N LYS A 238 -28.98 -29.75 -11.26
CA LYS A 238 -28.92 -28.75 -10.19
C LYS A 238 -27.46 -28.36 -9.93
N VAL A 239 -27.18 -27.06 -9.95
CA VAL A 239 -25.85 -26.50 -9.69
C VAL A 239 -25.89 -25.61 -8.46
N ALA A 240 -24.97 -25.80 -7.52
CA ALA A 240 -24.80 -24.90 -6.38
C ALA A 240 -24.34 -23.52 -6.87
N THR A 241 -24.81 -22.43 -6.25
CA THR A 241 -24.49 -21.05 -6.71
C THR A 241 -22.99 -20.74 -6.73
N ARG A 242 -22.19 -21.31 -5.81
CA ARG A 242 -20.72 -21.23 -5.87
C ARG A 242 -20.12 -21.85 -7.14
N ARG A 243 -20.66 -22.98 -7.62
CA ARG A 243 -20.23 -23.63 -8.86
C ARG A 243 -20.73 -22.86 -10.07
N ALA A 244 -21.93 -22.28 -10.01
CA ALA A 244 -22.40 -21.35 -11.02
C ALA A 244 -21.50 -20.09 -11.11
N SER A 245 -21.00 -19.59 -9.97
CA SER A 245 -20.03 -18.49 -9.93
C SER A 245 -18.72 -18.88 -10.59
N GLU A 246 -18.19 -20.07 -10.31
CA GLU A 246 -16.98 -20.58 -10.98
C GLU A 246 -17.18 -20.64 -12.50
N MET A 247 -18.30 -21.18 -12.98
CA MET A 247 -18.62 -21.22 -14.41
C MET A 247 -18.67 -19.82 -15.04
N ALA A 248 -19.18 -18.82 -14.32
CA ALA A 248 -19.14 -17.44 -14.78
C ALA A 248 -17.72 -16.85 -14.76
N LEU A 249 -16.93 -17.16 -13.73
CA LEU A 249 -15.52 -16.77 -13.65
C LEU A 249 -14.71 -17.39 -14.81
N GLU A 250 -14.96 -18.64 -15.20
CA GLU A 250 -14.26 -19.28 -16.33
C GLU A 250 -14.48 -18.50 -17.63
N VAL A 251 -15.71 -18.02 -17.85
CA VAL A 251 -16.06 -17.20 -19.01
C VAL A 251 -15.35 -15.85 -18.98
N ILE A 252 -15.36 -15.16 -17.85
CA ILE A 252 -14.70 -13.86 -17.67
C ILE A 252 -13.18 -14.02 -17.85
N ASN A 253 -12.60 -14.98 -17.14
CA ASN A 253 -11.17 -15.17 -17.06
C ASN A 253 -10.57 -15.70 -18.37
N GLY A 254 -11.35 -16.45 -19.17
CA GLY A 254 -10.96 -16.84 -20.52
C GLY A 254 -11.08 -15.73 -21.56
N ALA A 255 -11.70 -14.59 -21.23
CA ALA A 255 -11.91 -13.45 -22.14
C ALA A 255 -11.01 -12.24 -21.84
N THR A 256 -10.37 -12.19 -20.67
CA THR A 256 -9.47 -11.09 -20.30
C THR A 256 -8.40 -11.50 -19.29
N GLU A 257 -7.19 -10.98 -19.48
CA GLU A 257 -6.07 -11.09 -18.53
C GLU A 257 -6.05 -9.97 -17.48
N GLN A 258 -6.95 -8.99 -17.59
CA GLN A 258 -6.98 -7.83 -16.68
C GLN A 258 -7.52 -8.17 -15.28
N THR A 259 -8.33 -9.23 -15.14
CA THR A 259 -8.85 -9.63 -13.82
C THR A 259 -7.74 -10.14 -12.91
N ILE A 260 -7.93 -9.89 -11.61
CA ILE A 260 -7.16 -10.47 -10.52
C ILE A 260 -8.18 -11.18 -9.63
N GLY A 261 -7.88 -12.42 -9.26
CA GLY A 261 -8.70 -13.22 -8.36
C GLY A 261 -7.90 -13.74 -7.18
N GLY A 262 -8.56 -14.45 -6.29
CA GLY A 262 -7.91 -15.09 -5.15
C GLY A 262 -8.89 -15.72 -4.19
N SER A 263 -8.36 -16.19 -3.05
CA SER A 263 -9.15 -16.62 -1.90
C SER A 263 -8.32 -16.54 -0.63
N ALA A 264 -8.98 -16.28 0.50
CA ALA A 264 -8.40 -16.45 1.83
C ALA A 264 -8.50 -17.94 2.23
N ASP A 265 -7.51 -18.75 1.82
CA ASP A 265 -7.37 -20.20 2.08
C ASP A 265 -8.55 -21.13 1.68
N LEU A 266 -9.58 -20.59 1.05
CA LEU A 266 -10.81 -21.30 0.70
C LEU A 266 -10.97 -21.55 -0.81
N THR A 267 -9.88 -21.58 -1.59
CA THR A 267 -9.90 -21.68 -3.07
C THR A 267 -10.83 -22.80 -3.57
N HIS A 268 -10.71 -24.01 -3.03
CA HIS A 268 -11.50 -25.16 -3.47
C HIS A 268 -12.93 -25.18 -2.90
N SER A 269 -13.17 -24.45 -1.81
CA SER A 269 -14.50 -24.32 -1.21
C SER A 269 -15.34 -23.24 -1.90
N ASN A 270 -14.68 -22.13 -2.26
CA ASN A 270 -15.26 -20.97 -2.93
C ASN A 270 -15.28 -21.12 -4.46
N LEU A 271 -14.46 -22.01 -5.01
CA LEU A 271 -14.36 -22.30 -6.44
C LEU A 271 -13.96 -21.06 -7.27
N THR A 272 -12.92 -20.34 -6.84
CA THR A 272 -12.50 -19.09 -7.47
C THR A 272 -11.30 -19.22 -8.42
N LEU A 273 -10.62 -20.36 -8.43
CA LEU A 273 -9.48 -20.62 -9.32
C LEU A 273 -9.97 -21.32 -10.59
N THR A 274 -9.99 -20.60 -11.71
CA THR A 274 -10.43 -21.12 -13.01
C THR A 274 -9.24 -21.54 -13.89
N PRO A 275 -9.44 -22.40 -14.90
CA PRO A 275 -8.38 -22.78 -15.83
C PRO A 275 -7.67 -21.57 -16.45
N GLY A 276 -6.34 -21.64 -16.56
CA GLY A 276 -5.50 -20.57 -17.10
C GLY A 276 -5.10 -19.48 -16.11
N MET A 277 -5.63 -19.46 -14.89
CA MET A 277 -5.16 -18.53 -13.85
C MET A 277 -3.88 -19.06 -13.18
N VAL A 278 -2.80 -18.28 -13.29
CA VAL A 278 -1.51 -18.59 -12.65
C VAL A 278 -1.40 -17.86 -11.30
N PRO A 279 -0.92 -18.52 -10.23
CA PRO A 279 -0.66 -17.87 -8.95
C PRO A 279 0.36 -16.73 -9.02
N VAL A 280 0.14 -15.67 -8.24
CA VAL A 280 1.12 -14.63 -7.98
C VAL A 280 2.05 -15.10 -6.86
N GLN A 281 3.35 -15.11 -7.13
CA GLN A 281 4.36 -15.61 -6.19
C GLN A 281 5.58 -14.69 -6.17
N ARG A 282 6.36 -14.78 -5.09
CA ARG A 282 7.65 -14.10 -5.00
C ARG A 282 8.54 -14.48 -6.20
N GLY A 283 8.99 -13.49 -6.95
CA GLY A 283 9.79 -13.69 -8.17
C GLY A 283 8.98 -14.02 -9.43
N SER A 284 7.68 -14.25 -9.32
CA SER A 284 6.77 -14.52 -10.44
C SER A 284 5.47 -13.73 -10.29
N PHE A 285 5.52 -12.43 -10.61
CA PHE A 285 4.40 -11.50 -10.48
C PHE A 285 3.51 -11.38 -11.73
N ASN A 286 3.79 -12.15 -12.79
CA ASN A 286 2.99 -12.18 -14.01
C ASN A 286 1.63 -12.89 -13.84
N GLY A 287 1.44 -13.60 -12.72
CA GLY A 287 0.18 -14.25 -12.37
C GLY A 287 -0.99 -13.29 -12.14
N ARG A 288 -2.14 -13.88 -11.79
CA ARG A 288 -3.41 -13.18 -11.56
C ARG A 288 -4.30 -13.84 -10.50
N TYR A 289 -3.79 -14.86 -9.81
CA TYR A 289 -4.48 -15.48 -8.68
C TYR A 289 -3.67 -15.31 -7.39
N ILE A 290 -4.27 -14.72 -6.36
CA ILE A 290 -3.61 -14.44 -5.09
C ILE A 290 -4.09 -15.44 -4.03
N HIS A 291 -3.14 -16.12 -3.40
CA HIS A 291 -3.40 -16.90 -2.19
C HIS A 291 -3.19 -15.99 -0.98
N TYR A 292 -4.28 -15.45 -0.43
CA TYR A 292 -4.21 -14.51 0.69
C TYR A 292 -3.86 -15.19 2.03
N GLY A 293 -3.97 -16.51 2.12
CA GLY A 293 -3.91 -17.25 3.40
C GLY A 293 -5.15 -16.98 4.26
N ILE A 294 -5.11 -17.32 5.55
CA ILE A 294 -6.22 -17.05 6.49
C ILE A 294 -6.10 -15.60 6.97
N ARG A 295 -6.44 -14.68 6.06
CA ARG A 295 -6.26 -13.22 6.18
C ARG A 295 -7.40 -12.52 5.48
N GLU A 296 -8.60 -12.61 6.06
CA GLU A 296 -9.81 -12.06 5.45
C GLU A 296 -9.83 -10.53 5.49
N HIS A 297 -9.16 -9.91 6.46
CA HIS A 297 -9.16 -8.46 6.65
C HIS A 297 -8.00 -7.77 5.90
N GLY A 298 -6.83 -8.42 5.85
CA GLY A 298 -5.56 -7.88 5.33
C GLY A 298 -5.42 -7.70 3.82
#